data_AF-A0A415JL61-F1
#
_entry.id   AF-A0A415JL61-F1
#
_cell.length_a   1.000
_cell.length_b   1.000
_cell.length_c   1.000
_cell.angle_alpha   90.00
_cell.angle_beta   90.00
_cell.angle_gamma   90.00
#
_symmetry.space_group_name_H-M   'P 1'
#
loop_
_entity.id
_entity.type
_entity.pdbx_description
1 polymer ?
#
loop_
_entity_poly.entity_id
_entity_poly.type
_entity_poly.pdbx_seq_one_letter_code
_entity_poly.pdbx_strand_id
1 'polypeptide(L)'
;MSEAKLADLNEIQDFFNRVDRPSVEPIGVKDFIGWCNNPYKNDSNRTVDDQANVLGQTVRSLNCLNEDRLMEMKSALKEGRWNEWLKNNGIKASPEDAVFYLALKHRTDSQGHYRFYFDKDSVAEIDAFNPFKDNTTVLDQQWHVLISLLAFRDVAHALSNERHECHCLYQHIKDWDKGDLNALELRFSRYASGTIELQLRSKGKNWQRQPSSAMDEWLRVALCRP
;
A
#
# COMPACT_ATOMS: atom_id res chain seq x y z
N MET A 1 -27.12 -5.67 -15.33
CA MET A 1 -26.37 -4.77 -14.43
C MET A 1 -25.47 -3.93 -15.30
N SER A 2 -25.58 -2.61 -15.31
CA SER A 2 -24.60 -1.80 -16.06
C SER A 2 -23.27 -1.95 -15.35
N GLU A 3 -22.28 -2.52 -16.01
CA GLU A 3 -20.88 -2.35 -15.61
C GLU A 3 -20.67 -0.85 -15.44
N ALA A 4 -20.36 -0.41 -14.23
CA ALA A 4 -20.01 0.98 -14.02
C ALA A 4 -18.81 1.25 -14.91
N LYS A 5 -18.93 2.25 -15.78
CA LYS A 5 -17.81 2.68 -16.61
C LYS A 5 -16.75 3.22 -15.65
N LEU A 6 -15.66 2.49 -15.49
CA LEU A 6 -14.53 2.93 -14.69
C LEU A 6 -13.77 4.02 -15.45
N ALA A 7 -13.15 4.94 -14.71
CA ALA A 7 -12.30 5.96 -15.31
C ALA A 7 -11.18 5.31 -16.12
N ASP A 8 -10.86 5.91 -17.26
CA ASP A 8 -9.70 5.53 -18.07
C ASP A 8 -8.54 6.52 -17.87
N LEU A 9 -7.36 6.16 -18.37
CA LEU A 9 -6.17 6.99 -18.21
C LEU A 9 -6.30 8.37 -18.89
N ASN A 10 -7.04 8.46 -19.99
CA ASN A 10 -7.26 9.75 -20.69
C ASN A 10 -8.14 10.66 -19.84
N GLU A 11 -9.16 10.10 -19.17
CA GLU A 11 -10.01 10.83 -18.25
C GLU A 11 -9.22 11.41 -17.06
N ILE A 12 -8.27 10.64 -16.53
CA ILE A 12 -7.38 11.05 -15.44
C ILE A 12 -6.44 12.16 -15.93
N GLN A 13 -5.84 11.99 -17.10
CA GLN A 13 -4.98 13.01 -17.72
C GLN A 13 -5.76 14.32 -17.94
N ASP A 14 -6.97 14.23 -18.49
CA ASP A 14 -7.87 15.37 -18.68
C ASP A 14 -8.23 16.06 -17.36
N PHE A 15 -8.46 15.29 -16.30
CA PHE A 15 -8.76 15.84 -14.96
C PHE A 15 -7.59 16.66 -14.41
N PHE A 16 -6.37 16.16 -14.53
CA PHE A 16 -5.19 16.89 -14.06
C PHE A 16 -4.91 18.14 -14.92
N ASN A 17 -5.23 18.10 -16.22
CA ASN A 17 -5.03 19.20 -17.16
C ASN A 17 -6.08 20.32 -17.07
N ARG A 18 -7.32 20.03 -16.64
CA ARG A 18 -8.43 21.00 -16.60
C ARG A 18 -8.62 21.57 -15.21
N VAL A 19 -9.00 22.84 -15.08
CA VAL A 19 -9.17 23.52 -13.78
C VAL A 19 -10.52 23.20 -13.10
N ASP A 20 -11.59 22.99 -13.88
CA ASP A 20 -12.97 23.03 -13.37
C ASP A 20 -13.60 21.68 -12.99
N ARG A 21 -12.88 20.56 -13.14
CA ARG A 21 -13.43 19.23 -12.82
C ARG A 21 -13.21 18.88 -11.33
N PRO A 22 -14.26 18.59 -10.53
CA PRO A 22 -14.11 18.33 -9.10
C PRO A 22 -13.60 16.92 -8.77
N SER A 23 -13.85 15.93 -9.62
CA SER A 23 -13.33 14.56 -9.46
C SER A 23 -13.33 13.79 -10.79
N VAL A 24 -12.54 12.72 -10.84
CA VAL A 24 -12.69 11.66 -11.86
C VAL A 24 -13.78 10.67 -11.48
N GLU A 25 -14.29 9.93 -12.46
CA GLU A 25 -15.10 8.74 -12.20
C GLU A 25 -14.32 7.70 -11.36
N PRO A 26 -15.02 6.79 -10.66
CA PRO A 26 -14.37 5.73 -9.91
C PRO A 26 -13.46 4.85 -10.78
N ILE A 27 -12.35 4.44 -10.20
CA ILE A 27 -11.31 3.58 -10.77
C ILE A 27 -11.33 2.24 -10.01
N GLY A 28 -11.24 1.12 -10.73
CA GLY A 28 -11.07 -0.19 -10.12
C GLY A 28 -9.64 -0.38 -9.60
N VAL A 29 -9.47 -1.05 -8.46
CA VAL A 29 -8.13 -1.27 -7.86
C VAL A 29 -7.18 -1.99 -8.83
N LYS A 30 -7.66 -2.97 -9.59
CA LYS A 30 -6.84 -3.70 -10.56
C LYS A 30 -6.31 -2.79 -11.68
N ASP A 31 -7.17 -1.95 -12.25
CA ASP A 31 -6.77 -1.01 -13.30
C ASP A 31 -5.76 0.01 -12.75
N PHE A 32 -6.00 0.49 -11.53
CA PHE A 32 -5.10 1.41 -10.85
C PHE A 32 -3.71 0.81 -10.60
N ILE A 33 -3.62 -0.44 -10.13
CA ILE A 33 -2.34 -1.16 -9.97
C ILE A 33 -1.63 -1.25 -11.32
N GLY A 34 -2.36 -1.63 -12.38
CA GLY A 34 -1.80 -1.71 -13.73
C GLY A 34 -1.19 -0.39 -14.21
N TRP A 35 -1.83 0.74 -13.91
CA TRP A 35 -1.27 2.06 -14.23
C TRP A 35 -0.04 2.40 -13.38
N CYS A 36 -0.06 2.07 -12.09
CA CYS A 36 1.04 2.31 -11.15
C CYS A 36 2.28 1.42 -11.42
N ASN A 37 2.14 0.27 -12.08
CA ASN A 37 3.26 -0.58 -12.47
C ASN A 37 4.05 -0.03 -13.67
N ASN A 38 3.40 0.77 -14.53
CA ASN A 38 4.06 1.41 -15.66
C ASN A 38 3.88 2.93 -15.61
N PRO A 39 4.44 3.58 -14.56
CA PRO A 39 4.32 5.01 -14.37
C PRO A 39 5.20 5.75 -15.38
N TYR A 40 4.79 6.95 -15.78
CA TYR A 40 5.69 7.85 -16.47
C TYR A 40 6.89 8.16 -15.57
N LYS A 41 8.11 8.17 -16.14
CA LYS A 41 9.35 8.37 -15.38
C LYS A 41 9.28 9.68 -14.61
N ASN A 42 9.06 9.59 -13.31
CA ASN A 42 9.11 10.75 -12.44
C ASN A 42 9.51 10.36 -11.03
N ASP A 43 10.54 11.06 -10.55
CA ASP A 43 10.96 11.01 -9.18
C ASP A 43 10.39 12.21 -8.42
N SER A 44 9.37 11.95 -7.60
CA SER A 44 9.09 12.85 -6.49
C SER A 44 10.33 12.87 -5.58
N ASN A 45 10.93 14.04 -5.42
CA ASN A 45 12.04 14.30 -4.49
C ASN A 45 11.52 14.77 -3.11
N ARG A 46 10.20 14.72 -2.89
CA ARG A 46 9.61 15.15 -1.62
C ARG A 46 9.56 14.00 -0.64
N THR A 47 10.11 14.25 0.54
CA THR A 47 9.89 13.40 1.71
C THR A 47 8.55 13.73 2.37
N VAL A 48 8.03 12.73 3.09
CA VAL A 48 7.04 12.77 4.20
C VAL A 48 5.62 12.27 3.89
N ASP A 49 5.38 11.03 4.29
CA ASP A 49 4.35 10.62 5.26
C ASP A 49 5.08 9.81 6.36
N ASP A 50 4.94 10.19 7.63
CA ASP A 50 5.66 9.55 8.74
C ASP A 50 5.33 8.06 8.84
N GLN A 51 4.08 7.66 8.61
CA GLN A 51 3.67 6.25 8.79
C GLN A 51 4.26 5.35 7.72
N ALA A 52 4.18 5.75 6.44
CA ALA A 52 4.77 4.99 5.34
C ALA A 52 6.31 4.91 5.45
N ASN A 53 6.96 6.00 5.89
CA ASN A 53 8.40 5.99 6.17
C ASN A 53 8.76 5.04 7.32
N VAL A 54 8.00 5.06 8.43
CA VAL A 54 8.21 4.15 9.56
C VAL A 54 8.07 2.70 9.09
N LEU A 55 7.03 2.38 8.32
CA LEU A 55 6.86 1.05 7.74
C LEU A 55 8.04 0.65 6.85
N GLY A 56 8.49 1.54 5.95
CA GLY A 56 9.66 1.30 5.10
C GLY A 56 10.94 1.03 5.90
N GLN A 57 11.17 1.77 6.98
CA GLN A 57 12.31 1.51 7.89
C GLN A 57 12.17 0.15 8.59
N THR A 58 10.96 -0.20 9.02
CA THR A 58 10.66 -1.50 9.62
C THR A 58 10.93 -2.63 8.64
N VAL A 59 10.39 -2.56 7.42
CA VAL A 59 10.60 -3.56 6.36
C VAL A 59 12.10 -3.75 6.09
N ARG A 60 12.85 -2.66 5.91
CA ARG A 60 14.31 -2.73 5.69
C ARG A 60 15.04 -3.39 6.86
N SER A 61 14.66 -3.07 8.09
CA SER A 61 15.29 -3.62 9.30
C SER A 61 14.98 -5.10 9.47
N LEU A 62 13.74 -5.52 9.24
CA LEU A 62 13.31 -6.91 9.37
C LEU A 62 13.83 -7.79 8.22
N ASN A 63 14.10 -7.21 7.05
CA ASN A 63 14.70 -7.93 5.92
C ASN A 63 16.15 -8.37 6.19
N CYS A 64 16.83 -7.77 7.16
CA CYS A 64 18.16 -8.20 7.61
C CYS A 64 18.14 -9.44 8.53
N LEU A 65 16.96 -9.89 8.96
CA LEU A 65 16.83 -11.06 9.83
C LEU A 65 16.90 -12.36 9.03
N ASN A 66 17.55 -13.37 9.61
CA ASN A 66 17.52 -14.73 9.09
C ASN A 66 16.19 -15.43 9.43
N GLU A 67 15.95 -16.58 8.81
CA GLU A 67 14.68 -17.31 8.96
C GLU A 67 14.40 -17.73 10.40
N ASP A 68 15.43 -18.14 11.16
CA ASP A 68 15.28 -18.52 12.57
C ASP A 68 14.76 -17.35 13.40
N ARG A 69 15.31 -16.16 13.20
CA ARG A 69 14.85 -14.92 13.86
C ARG A 69 13.44 -14.55 13.45
N LEU A 70 13.06 -14.77 12.19
CA LEU A 70 11.69 -14.52 11.73
C LEU A 70 10.68 -15.50 12.36
N MET A 71 11.07 -16.75 12.56
CA MET A 71 10.27 -17.74 13.27
C MET A 71 10.11 -17.39 14.76
N GLU A 72 11.19 -16.94 15.42
CA GLU A 72 11.12 -16.41 16.79
C GLU A 72 10.19 -15.20 16.87
N MET A 73 10.30 -14.28 15.91
CA MET A 73 9.45 -13.08 15.80
C MET A 73 7.97 -13.45 15.67
N LYS A 74 7.65 -14.37 14.75
CA LYS A 74 6.29 -14.88 14.54
C LYS A 74 5.75 -15.53 15.81
N SER A 75 6.56 -16.27 16.54
CA SER A 75 6.17 -16.93 17.80
C SER A 75 5.90 -15.91 18.91
N ALA A 76 6.76 -14.90 19.05
CA ALA A 76 6.57 -13.82 20.02
C ALA A 76 5.28 -13.02 19.78
N LEU A 77 4.93 -12.75 18.50
CA LEU A 77 3.68 -12.09 18.13
C LEU A 77 2.43 -12.93 18.48
N LYS A 78 2.50 -14.25 18.31
CA LYS A 78 1.41 -15.17 18.67
C LYS A 78 1.22 -15.31 20.17
N GLU A 79 2.31 -15.35 20.92
CA GLU A 79 2.31 -15.63 22.37
C GLU A 79 2.20 -14.36 23.23
N GLY A 80 2.04 -13.18 22.62
CA GLY A 80 1.95 -11.91 23.36
C GLY A 80 3.28 -11.48 24.00
N ARG A 81 4.41 -12.03 23.56
CA ARG A 81 5.77 -11.72 24.06
C ARG A 81 6.51 -10.69 23.21
N TRP A 82 5.78 -9.89 22.43
CA TRP A 82 6.34 -8.94 21.46
C TRP A 82 7.35 -7.96 22.09
N ASN A 83 6.96 -7.31 23.20
CA ASN A 83 7.80 -6.30 23.86
C ASN A 83 9.11 -6.89 24.42
N GLU A 84 9.11 -8.14 24.85
CA GLU A 84 10.31 -8.86 25.31
C GLU A 84 11.23 -9.16 24.12
N TRP A 85 10.65 -9.68 23.03
CA TRP A 85 11.39 -9.99 21.81
C TRP A 85 12.05 -8.75 21.22
N LEU A 86 11.36 -7.60 21.16
CA LEU A 86 11.94 -6.34 20.68
C LEU A 86 13.18 -5.93 21.50
N LYS A 87 13.10 -5.98 22.83
CA LYS A 87 14.20 -5.61 23.72
C LYS A 87 15.43 -6.50 23.50
N ASN A 88 15.22 -7.80 23.34
CA ASN A 88 16.32 -8.76 23.17
C ASN A 88 17.00 -8.65 21.80
N ASN A 89 16.33 -8.08 20.79
CA ASN A 89 16.84 -8.00 19.42
C ASN A 89 17.22 -6.59 18.96
N GLY A 90 16.95 -5.55 19.77
CA GLY A 90 17.32 -4.16 19.44
C GLY A 90 16.55 -3.58 18.24
N ILE A 91 15.40 -4.15 17.91
CA ILE A 91 14.55 -3.73 16.80
C ILE A 91 13.51 -2.73 17.29
N LYS A 92 13.11 -1.80 16.41
CA LYS A 92 11.97 -0.90 16.64
C LYS A 92 10.95 -1.17 15.55
N ALA A 93 9.85 -1.82 15.91
CA ALA A 93 8.74 -2.13 15.02
C ALA A 93 7.45 -2.19 15.84
N SER A 94 6.36 -1.69 15.27
CA SER A 94 5.02 -1.96 15.80
C SER A 94 4.66 -3.44 15.53
N PRO A 95 3.77 -4.06 16.33
CA PRO A 95 3.27 -5.39 16.01
C PRO A 95 2.55 -5.42 14.65
N GLU A 96 1.86 -4.33 14.28
CA GLU A 96 1.19 -4.16 12.99
C GLU A 96 2.18 -4.33 11.83
N ASP A 97 3.27 -3.55 11.85
CA ASP A 97 4.27 -3.54 10.78
C ASP A 97 5.01 -4.88 10.69
N ALA A 98 5.27 -5.51 11.85
CA ALA A 98 5.91 -6.82 11.91
C ALA A 98 5.03 -7.93 11.34
N VAL A 99 3.72 -7.91 11.65
CA VAL A 99 2.75 -8.84 11.05
C VAL A 99 2.63 -8.60 9.55
N PHE A 100 2.54 -7.34 9.13
CA PHE A 100 2.53 -7.00 7.71
C PHE A 100 3.77 -7.52 7.00
N TYR A 101 4.98 -7.30 7.54
CA TYR A 101 6.22 -7.78 6.95
C TYR A 101 6.25 -9.32 6.79
N LEU A 102 5.75 -10.08 7.78
CA LEU A 102 5.67 -11.55 7.67
C LEU A 102 4.79 -11.98 6.49
N ALA A 103 3.63 -11.32 6.32
CA ALA A 103 2.72 -11.60 5.21
C ALA A 103 3.27 -11.11 3.86
N LEU A 104 3.93 -9.95 3.86
CA LEU A 104 4.62 -9.38 2.70
C LEU A 104 5.68 -10.37 2.21
N LYS A 105 6.52 -10.89 3.11
CA LYS A 105 7.55 -11.88 2.79
C LYS A 105 6.97 -13.16 2.19
N HIS A 106 5.84 -13.63 2.70
CA HIS A 106 5.16 -14.84 2.21
C HIS A 106 4.59 -14.68 0.80
N ARG A 107 4.16 -13.47 0.42
CA ARG A 107 3.53 -13.18 -0.88
C ARG A 107 4.43 -12.51 -1.90
N THR A 108 5.66 -12.25 -1.53
CA THR A 108 6.65 -11.66 -2.43
C THR A 108 7.41 -12.76 -3.15
N ASP A 109 7.56 -12.62 -4.46
CA ASP A 109 8.27 -13.59 -5.27
C ASP A 109 9.80 -13.38 -5.25
N SER A 110 10.53 -14.24 -5.96
CA SER A 110 11.99 -14.17 -6.02
C SER A 110 12.53 -12.91 -6.70
N GLN A 111 11.70 -12.13 -7.39
CA GLN A 111 12.07 -10.85 -7.99
C GLN A 111 11.78 -9.66 -7.05
N GLY A 112 11.20 -9.92 -5.87
CA GLY A 112 10.79 -8.87 -4.94
C GLY A 112 9.38 -8.33 -5.21
N HIS A 113 8.63 -8.91 -6.16
CA HIS A 113 7.30 -8.42 -6.50
C HIS A 113 6.23 -9.02 -5.58
N TYR A 114 5.39 -8.15 -5.01
CA TYR A 114 4.27 -8.57 -4.18
C TYR A 114 3.08 -9.05 -5.01
N ARG A 115 2.55 -10.24 -4.71
CA ARG A 115 1.34 -10.79 -5.33
C ARG A 115 0.14 -10.64 -4.42
N PHE A 116 -0.84 -9.86 -4.86
CA PHE A 116 -2.03 -9.55 -4.07
C PHE A 116 -2.86 -10.81 -3.77
N TYR A 117 -3.50 -10.87 -2.61
CA TYR A 117 -4.38 -11.96 -2.19
C TYR A 117 -5.73 -11.90 -2.91
N PHE A 118 -6.29 -10.71 -3.07
CA PHE A 118 -7.61 -10.53 -3.71
C PHE A 118 -7.65 -10.98 -5.17
N ASP A 119 -6.53 -10.85 -5.88
CA ASP A 119 -6.35 -11.28 -7.27
C ASP A 119 -4.88 -11.64 -7.50
N LYS A 120 -4.62 -12.91 -7.79
CA LYS A 120 -3.27 -13.44 -8.01
C LYS A 120 -2.57 -12.86 -9.25
N ASP A 121 -3.34 -12.37 -10.20
CA ASP A 121 -2.82 -11.76 -11.44
C ASP A 121 -2.51 -10.28 -11.23
N SER A 122 -2.97 -9.68 -10.13
CA SER A 122 -2.58 -8.36 -9.71
C SER A 122 -1.26 -8.45 -8.93
N VAL A 123 -0.23 -7.79 -9.46
CA VAL A 123 1.14 -7.83 -8.93
C VAL A 123 1.65 -6.40 -8.79
N ALA A 124 2.36 -6.09 -7.70
CA ALA A 124 3.12 -4.85 -7.59
C ALA A 124 4.52 -5.07 -8.20
N GLU A 125 4.77 -4.46 -9.36
CA GLU A 125 6.03 -4.57 -10.10
C GLU A 125 7.09 -3.60 -9.55
N ILE A 126 7.34 -3.70 -8.25
CA ILE A 126 8.35 -2.96 -7.50
C ILE A 126 8.93 -3.88 -6.41
N ASP A 127 10.20 -3.71 -6.07
CA ASP A 127 10.82 -4.46 -4.98
C ASP A 127 10.18 -4.07 -3.64
N ALA A 128 9.36 -4.98 -3.10
CA ALA A 128 8.64 -4.81 -1.85
C ALA A 128 9.58 -4.62 -0.64
N PHE A 129 10.84 -5.07 -0.74
CA PHE A 129 11.83 -4.96 0.34
C PHE A 129 12.79 -3.78 0.17
N ASN A 130 12.66 -3.00 -0.91
CA ASN A 130 13.44 -1.78 -1.15
C ASN A 130 12.54 -0.52 -1.18
N PRO A 131 12.08 -0.04 -0.01
CA PRO A 131 11.14 1.07 0.09
C PRO A 131 11.71 2.46 -0.25
N PHE A 132 13.03 2.58 -0.37
CA PHE A 132 13.71 3.86 -0.52
C PHE A 132 14.48 3.93 -1.84
N LYS A 133 14.55 5.14 -2.41
CA LYS A 133 15.33 5.38 -3.63
C LYS A 133 16.83 5.31 -3.34
N ASP A 134 17.59 4.60 -4.18
CA ASP A 134 19.05 4.70 -4.34
C ASP A 134 19.86 5.00 -3.06
N ASN A 135 19.74 4.16 -2.03
CA ASN A 135 20.42 4.30 -0.73
C ASN A 135 20.16 5.62 0.03
N THR A 136 19.14 6.37 -0.37
CA THR A 136 18.67 7.57 0.31
C THR A 136 17.67 7.24 1.42
N THR A 137 17.18 8.27 2.10
CA THR A 137 16.04 8.20 3.04
C THR A 137 14.72 8.64 2.38
N VAL A 138 14.71 8.88 1.07
CA VAL A 138 13.52 9.32 0.35
C VAL A 138 12.69 8.08 -0.01
N LEU A 139 11.46 8.05 0.51
CA LEU A 139 10.50 6.99 0.23
C LEU A 139 10.17 6.96 -1.27
N ASP A 140 10.22 5.77 -1.84
CA ASP A 140 9.69 5.53 -3.18
C ASP A 140 8.16 5.67 -3.16
N GLN A 141 7.63 6.60 -3.96
CA GLN A 141 6.19 6.88 -3.98
C GLN A 141 5.39 5.79 -4.70
N GLN A 142 5.99 5.05 -5.62
CA GLN A 142 5.38 3.84 -6.18
C GLN A 142 5.27 2.77 -5.08
N TRP A 143 6.31 2.61 -4.27
CA TRP A 143 6.29 1.69 -3.13
C TRP A 143 5.25 2.12 -2.09
N HIS A 144 5.15 3.42 -1.82
CA HIS A 144 4.12 3.97 -0.94
C HIS A 144 2.71 3.53 -1.38
N VAL A 145 2.36 3.77 -2.65
CA VAL A 145 1.02 3.41 -3.15
C VAL A 145 0.80 1.90 -3.16
N LEU A 146 1.71 1.15 -3.76
CA LEU A 146 1.51 -0.28 -4.01
C LEU A 146 1.66 -1.11 -2.74
N ILE A 147 2.61 -0.77 -1.87
CA ILE A 147 2.98 -1.58 -0.70
C ILE A 147 2.37 -1.01 0.57
N SER A 148 2.71 0.21 0.98
CA SER A 148 2.26 0.72 2.28
C SER A 148 0.78 1.09 2.33
N LEU A 149 0.12 1.29 1.18
CA LEU A 149 -1.32 1.51 1.11
C LEU A 149 -2.11 0.27 0.68
N LEU A 150 -1.86 -0.24 -0.54
CA LEU A 150 -2.69 -1.30 -1.12
C LEU A 150 -2.35 -2.69 -0.55
N ALA A 151 -1.09 -3.11 -0.59
CA ALA A 151 -0.70 -4.43 -0.06
C ALA A 151 -1.00 -4.54 1.44
N PHE A 152 -0.83 -3.46 2.21
CA PHE A 152 -1.17 -3.46 3.64
C PHE A 152 -2.65 -3.80 3.89
N ARG A 153 -3.57 -3.15 3.15
CA ARG A 153 -5.01 -3.40 3.24
C ARG A 153 -5.37 -4.81 2.77
N ASP A 154 -4.75 -5.25 1.68
CA ASP A 154 -4.91 -6.60 1.13
C ASP A 154 -4.51 -7.68 2.16
N VAL A 155 -3.36 -7.53 2.80
CA VAL A 155 -2.90 -8.41 3.89
C VAL A 155 -3.88 -8.40 5.05
N ALA A 156 -4.30 -7.22 5.52
CA ALA A 156 -5.23 -7.11 6.63
C ALA A 156 -6.55 -7.83 6.34
N HIS A 157 -7.08 -7.66 5.13
CA HIS A 157 -8.28 -8.36 4.70
C HIS A 157 -8.06 -9.87 4.56
N ALA A 158 -6.94 -10.32 3.99
CA ALA A 158 -6.64 -11.74 3.83
C ALA A 158 -6.53 -12.47 5.19
N LEU A 159 -5.90 -11.84 6.18
CA LEU A 159 -5.75 -12.39 7.52
C LEU A 159 -7.08 -12.42 8.30
N SER A 160 -8.09 -11.64 7.90
CA SER A 160 -9.43 -11.70 8.51
C SER A 160 -10.11 -13.06 8.35
N ASN A 161 -9.72 -13.84 7.33
CA ASN A 161 -10.22 -15.17 7.09
C ASN A 161 -9.71 -16.17 8.13
N GLU A 162 -10.60 -16.77 8.92
CA GLU A 162 -10.27 -17.75 9.97
C GLU A 162 -9.48 -18.98 9.46
N ARG A 163 -9.58 -19.29 8.17
CA ARG A 163 -8.84 -20.39 7.53
C ARG A 163 -7.42 -20.01 7.11
N HIS A 164 -7.07 -18.73 7.17
CA HIS A 164 -5.74 -18.26 6.82
C HIS A 164 -4.72 -18.75 7.86
N GLU A 165 -3.59 -19.28 7.43
CA GLU A 165 -2.56 -19.84 8.32
C GLU A 165 -2.00 -18.84 9.35
N CYS A 166 -2.08 -17.55 9.01
CA CYS A 166 -1.66 -16.43 9.86
C CYS A 166 -2.85 -15.68 10.48
N HIS A 167 -4.07 -16.24 10.48
CA HIS A 167 -5.25 -15.60 11.09
C HIS A 167 -5.03 -15.24 12.57
N CYS A 168 -4.26 -16.05 13.30
CA CYS A 168 -3.89 -15.77 14.69
C CYS A 168 -3.03 -14.51 14.88
N LEU A 169 -2.67 -13.80 13.81
CA LEU A 169 -1.99 -12.50 13.85
C LEU A 169 -2.94 -11.35 13.45
N TYR A 170 -4.14 -11.64 12.96
CA TYR A 170 -5.10 -10.68 12.46
C TYR A 170 -5.46 -9.61 13.49
N GLN A 171 -5.55 -9.99 14.77
CA GLN A 171 -5.87 -9.05 15.85
C GLN A 171 -4.93 -7.85 15.93
N HIS A 172 -3.68 -8.00 15.46
CA HIS A 172 -2.71 -6.91 15.44
C HIS A 172 -3.00 -5.93 14.31
N ILE A 173 -3.51 -6.38 13.16
CA ILE A 173 -3.69 -5.53 11.97
C ILE A 173 -5.15 -5.27 11.58
N LYS A 174 -6.12 -5.78 12.37
CA LYS A 174 -7.56 -5.71 12.06
C LYS A 174 -8.09 -4.30 11.76
N ASP A 175 -7.49 -3.27 12.36
CA ASP A 175 -7.94 -1.88 12.17
C ASP A 175 -7.64 -1.38 10.75
N TRP A 176 -6.75 -2.07 10.03
CA TRP A 176 -6.40 -1.83 8.63
C TRP A 176 -7.24 -2.64 7.64
N ASP A 177 -8.04 -3.60 8.10
CA ASP A 177 -9.00 -4.30 7.24
C ASP A 177 -10.14 -3.33 6.89
N LYS A 178 -10.15 -2.91 5.62
CA LYS A 178 -11.17 -2.02 5.05
C LYS A 178 -12.02 -2.75 3.99
N GLY A 179 -12.01 -4.07 4.02
CA GLY A 179 -12.71 -4.96 3.10
C GLY A 179 -11.85 -5.34 1.89
N ASP A 180 -12.43 -6.25 1.09
CA ASP A 180 -11.83 -6.79 -0.13
C ASP A 180 -11.50 -5.68 -1.13
N LEU A 181 -10.25 -5.66 -1.61
CA LEU A 181 -9.80 -4.75 -2.66
C LEU A 181 -10.63 -4.90 -3.95
N ASN A 182 -11.17 -6.08 -4.27
CA ASN A 182 -12.09 -6.25 -5.41
C ASN A 182 -13.38 -5.42 -5.30
N ALA A 183 -13.79 -5.07 -4.07
CA ALA A 183 -14.98 -4.30 -3.79
C ALA A 183 -14.68 -2.82 -3.49
N LEU A 184 -13.40 -2.44 -3.53
CA LEU A 184 -12.94 -1.07 -3.33
C LEU A 184 -12.88 -0.32 -4.67
N GLU A 185 -13.27 0.94 -4.61
CA GLU A 185 -13.15 1.90 -5.71
C GLU A 185 -12.21 3.02 -5.27
N LEU A 186 -11.41 3.51 -6.21
CA LEU A 186 -10.56 4.69 -6.03
C LEU A 186 -11.08 5.86 -6.85
N ARG A 187 -10.71 7.08 -6.49
CA ARG A 187 -10.82 8.25 -7.39
C ARG A 187 -9.84 9.33 -6.99
N PHE A 188 -9.55 10.22 -7.92
CA PHE A 188 -8.95 11.52 -7.63
C PHE A 188 -10.03 12.59 -7.44
N SER A 189 -9.88 13.40 -6.38
CA SER A 189 -10.77 14.53 -6.10
C SER A 189 -9.94 15.80 -5.99
N ARG A 190 -10.45 16.90 -6.55
CA ARG A 190 -9.89 18.24 -6.39
C ARG A 190 -10.77 19.07 -5.45
N TYR A 191 -10.14 19.78 -4.53
CA TYR A 191 -10.82 20.68 -3.60
C TYR A 191 -10.71 22.13 -4.07
N ALA A 192 -11.53 23.01 -3.49
CA ALA A 192 -11.50 24.45 -3.78
C ALA A 192 -10.14 25.11 -3.52
N SER A 193 -9.31 24.52 -2.64
CA SER A 193 -7.91 24.93 -2.41
C SER A 193 -6.97 24.61 -3.58
N GLY A 194 -7.42 23.87 -4.59
CA GLY A 194 -6.59 23.31 -5.65
C GLY A 194 -5.88 22.00 -5.27
N THR A 195 -5.99 21.56 -4.03
CA THR A 195 -5.43 20.28 -3.56
C THR A 195 -6.09 19.12 -4.30
N ILE A 196 -5.30 18.15 -4.75
CA ILE A 196 -5.77 16.89 -5.31
C ILE A 196 -5.44 15.77 -4.33
N GLU A 197 -6.40 14.88 -4.09
CA GLU A 197 -6.22 13.74 -3.19
C GLU A 197 -6.76 12.46 -3.83
N LEU A 198 -6.03 11.36 -3.63
CA LEU A 198 -6.55 10.02 -3.79
C LEU A 198 -7.59 9.71 -2.71
N GLN A 199 -8.73 9.17 -3.11
CA GLN A 199 -9.79 8.72 -2.22
C GLN A 199 -10.15 7.26 -2.51
N LEU A 200 -10.47 6.52 -1.46
CA LEU A 200 -10.97 5.15 -1.56
C LEU A 200 -12.35 5.03 -0.92
N ARG A 201 -13.19 4.15 -1.44
CA ARG A 201 -14.41 3.73 -0.76
C ARG A 201 -14.70 2.26 -1.01
N SER A 202 -15.37 1.62 -0.06
CA SER A 202 -16.14 0.42 -0.35
C SER A 202 -17.47 0.82 -1.01
N LYS A 203 -18.02 -0.06 -1.84
CA LYS A 203 -19.32 0.17 -2.48
C LYS A 203 -20.40 0.57 -1.46
N GLY A 204 -21.09 1.68 -1.70
CA GLY A 204 -22.15 2.20 -0.83
C GLY A 204 -21.66 2.87 0.46
N LYS A 205 -20.36 3.11 0.61
CA LYS A 205 -19.77 3.88 1.72
C LYS A 205 -19.29 5.25 1.27
N ASN A 206 -18.99 6.11 2.25
CA ASN A 206 -18.42 7.43 2.01
C ASN A 206 -16.97 7.32 1.55
N TRP A 207 -16.55 8.26 0.71
CA TRP A 207 -15.17 8.40 0.27
C TRP A 207 -14.24 8.78 1.41
N GLN A 208 -13.15 8.04 1.56
CA GLN A 208 -12.10 8.25 2.55
C GLN A 208 -10.84 8.76 1.87
N ARG A 209 -10.32 9.88 2.39
CA ARG A 209 -9.10 10.53 1.89
C ARG A 209 -7.88 9.70 2.28
N GLN A 210 -6.89 9.64 1.40
CA GLN A 210 -5.56 9.11 1.73
C GLN A 210 -4.60 10.30 1.89
N PRO A 211 -4.14 10.57 3.11
CA PRO A 211 -3.41 11.80 3.39
C PRO A 211 -1.93 11.67 3.02
N SER A 212 -1.57 11.83 1.74
CA SER A 212 -0.16 12.03 1.38
C SER A 212 0.00 12.92 0.16
N SER A 213 0.40 14.17 0.39
CA SER A 213 0.65 15.14 -0.67
C SER A 213 1.80 14.74 -1.59
N ALA A 214 2.82 14.04 -1.07
CA ALA A 214 3.94 13.52 -1.85
C ALA A 214 3.50 12.39 -2.79
N MET A 215 2.64 11.50 -2.29
CA MET A 215 2.02 10.42 -3.08
C MET A 215 1.10 11.00 -4.16
N ASP A 216 0.23 11.95 -3.81
CA ASP A 216 -0.72 12.57 -4.74
C ASP A 216 0.00 13.35 -5.84
N GLU A 217 1.08 14.06 -5.51
CA GLU A 217 1.92 14.74 -6.49
C GLU A 217 2.65 13.76 -7.42
N TRP A 218 3.17 12.66 -6.88
CA TRP A 218 3.76 11.60 -7.70
C TRP A 218 2.72 11.00 -8.64
N LEU A 219 1.54 10.61 -8.13
CA LEU A 219 0.44 10.06 -8.93
C LEU A 219 0.02 11.00 -10.06
N ARG A 220 -0.10 12.31 -9.77
CA ARG A 220 -0.41 13.30 -10.80
C ARG A 220 0.58 13.24 -11.96
N VAL A 221 1.88 13.22 -11.68
CA VAL A 221 2.90 13.23 -12.75
C VAL A 221 3.08 11.86 -13.38
N ALA A 222 3.03 10.79 -12.59
CA ALA A 222 3.19 9.42 -13.04
C ALA A 222 2.06 8.97 -13.98
N LEU A 223 0.83 9.44 -13.72
CA LEU A 223 -0.36 9.06 -14.49
C LEU A 223 -0.69 10.04 -15.63
N CYS A 224 -0.22 11.29 -15.58
CA CYS A 224 -0.21 12.19 -16.73
C CYS A 224 0.93 11.83 -17.69
N ARG A 225 0.74 10.81 -18.53
CA ARG A 225 1.64 10.55 -19.66
C ARG A 225 1.63 11.78 -20.62
N PRO A 226 2.75 12.14 -21.26
CA PRO A 226 2.78 13.17 -22.32
C PRO A 226 1.92 12.80 -23.53
#